data_AF-A0A7X4LQ32-F1
#
_entry.id   AF-A0A7X4LQ32-F1
#
_cell.length_a   1.000
_cell.length_b   1.000
_cell.length_c   1.000
_cell.angle_alpha   90.00
_cell.angle_beta   90.00
_cell.angle_gamma   90.00
#
_symmetry.space_group_name_H-M   'P 1'
#
loop_
_entity.id
_entity.type
_entity.pdbx_description
1 polymer ?
#
loop_
_entity_poly.entity_id
_entity_poly.type
_entity_poly.pdbx_seq_one_letter_code
_entity_poly.pdbx_strand_id
1 'polypeptide(L)'
;DNIVIHDREYIIWDKFSKKHKDWIGRVKNTNTDFLGKNIWLSRSGYETYRNEFIVEAVLNNHNWLIIDPTELSIEDQISIFSSANMVAGIEGTAFHNMIFCENIIDDIIIFSRRTSGKFNGNFPLISNAVSNGHQLKSPKVDSRGDADLDFIFAAIDIELNDRDNCMVSILSNQLSRTFLPESKNLLTDTIRDMSLFLIGKDNGLSLKLMEIAYDRRPNENLRKKITIIKNKMFKHGV
;
A
#
# COMPACT_ATOMS: atom_id res chain seq x y z
N ASP A 1 -6.28 17.90 -38.79
CA ASP A 1 -6.75 18.08 -37.41
C ASP A 1 -5.81 19.00 -36.66
N ASN A 2 -6.30 20.14 -36.18
CA ASN A 2 -5.49 21.10 -35.42
C ASN A 2 -5.75 20.91 -33.93
N ILE A 3 -4.71 20.58 -33.17
CA ILE A 3 -4.76 20.57 -31.70
C ILE A 3 -4.55 22.02 -31.24
N VAL A 4 -5.60 22.63 -30.69
CA VAL A 4 -5.51 23.97 -30.08
C VAL A 4 -5.21 23.81 -28.59
N ILE A 5 -3.98 24.15 -28.20
CA ILE A 5 -3.56 24.19 -26.79
C ILE A 5 -3.79 25.62 -26.28
N HIS A 6 -4.77 25.79 -25.38
CA HIS A 6 -5.22 27.12 -24.94
C HIS A 6 -4.28 27.81 -23.93
N ASP A 7 -3.30 27.10 -23.34
CA ASP A 7 -2.31 27.68 -22.43
C ASP A 7 -0.97 26.96 -22.62
N ARG A 8 0.09 27.69 -23.01
CA ARG A 8 1.45 27.14 -23.24
C ARG A 8 2.23 26.86 -21.94
N GLU A 9 1.61 27.07 -20.77
CA GLU A 9 2.25 27.01 -19.45
C GLU A 9 1.53 26.04 -18.49
N TYR A 10 0.84 25.05 -19.05
CA TYR A 10 0.10 24.10 -18.24
C TYR A 10 1.03 23.16 -17.46
N ILE A 11 1.26 23.47 -16.19
CA ILE A 11 1.90 22.59 -15.21
C ILE A 11 0.83 22.16 -14.21
N ILE A 12 0.57 20.85 -14.11
CA ILE A 12 -0.42 20.28 -13.17
C ILE A 12 -0.16 20.75 -11.72
N TRP A 13 1.10 21.05 -11.40
CA TRP A 13 1.57 21.51 -10.10
C TRP A 13 0.94 22.83 -9.64
N ASP A 14 0.54 23.70 -10.56
CA ASP A 14 0.00 25.02 -10.24
C ASP A 14 -1.51 25.13 -10.51
N LYS A 15 -2.04 24.30 -11.43
CA LYS A 15 -3.46 24.38 -11.84
C LYS A 15 -3.98 23.03 -12.36
N PHE A 16 -5.04 22.52 -11.75
CA PHE A 16 -5.87 21.46 -12.34
C PHE A 16 -7.33 21.76 -12.01
N SER A 17 -8.19 21.78 -13.04
CA SER A 17 -9.58 22.20 -12.94
C SER A 17 -10.51 21.10 -13.43
N LYS A 18 -11.80 21.18 -13.10
CA LYS A 18 -12.80 20.24 -13.60
C LYS A 18 -12.79 20.16 -15.13
N LYS A 19 -12.60 21.28 -15.85
CA LYS A 19 -12.47 21.31 -17.30
C LYS A 19 -11.27 20.47 -17.81
N HIS A 20 -10.14 20.50 -17.09
CA HIS A 20 -8.99 19.67 -17.43
C HIS A 20 -9.28 18.19 -17.18
N LYS A 21 -9.89 17.87 -16.03
CA LYS A 21 -10.37 16.52 -15.73
C LYS A 21 -11.30 16.02 -16.83
N ASP A 22 -12.31 16.79 -17.23
CA ASP A 22 -13.30 16.37 -18.22
C ASP A 22 -12.71 16.26 -19.64
N TRP A 23 -11.59 16.95 -19.90
CA TRP A 23 -10.85 16.81 -21.15
C TRP A 23 -9.98 15.56 -21.18
N ILE A 24 -9.20 15.31 -20.12
CA ILE A 24 -8.22 14.20 -20.01
C ILE A 24 -8.87 12.87 -19.60
N GLY A 25 -9.88 12.93 -18.73
CA GLY A 25 -10.60 11.81 -18.13
C GLY A 25 -11.49 11.09 -19.13
N ARG A 26 -10.86 10.39 -20.07
CA ARG A 26 -11.51 9.72 -21.22
C ARG A 26 -11.36 8.21 -21.18
N VAL A 27 -10.58 7.68 -20.23
CA VAL A 27 -10.38 6.24 -20.12
C VAL A 27 -11.61 5.66 -19.45
N LYS A 28 -12.33 4.86 -20.25
CA LYS A 28 -13.47 4.07 -19.79
C LYS A 28 -12.97 2.88 -19.01
N ASN A 29 -13.68 2.56 -17.95
CA ASN A 29 -13.43 1.32 -17.27
C ASN A 29 -13.89 0.14 -18.14
N THR A 30 -12.93 -0.69 -18.53
CA THR A 30 -13.18 -1.95 -19.23
C THR A 30 -12.82 -3.17 -18.39
N ASN A 31 -12.11 -2.98 -17.26
CA ASN A 31 -11.67 -4.05 -16.39
C ASN A 31 -12.52 -4.10 -15.11
N THR A 32 -13.25 -5.19 -14.93
CA THR A 32 -14.12 -5.43 -13.77
C THR A 32 -13.45 -6.21 -12.64
N ASP A 33 -12.17 -6.58 -12.77
CA ASP A 33 -11.45 -7.40 -11.79
C ASP A 33 -11.39 -6.76 -10.39
N PHE A 34 -11.45 -5.43 -10.35
CA PHE A 34 -11.42 -4.64 -9.12
C PHE A 34 -12.80 -4.29 -8.56
N LEU A 35 -13.87 -4.70 -9.24
CA LEU A 35 -15.24 -4.31 -8.87
C LEU A 35 -15.58 -4.76 -7.45
N GLY A 36 -15.96 -3.80 -6.61
CA GLY A 36 -16.38 -4.05 -5.23
C GLY A 36 -15.24 -4.43 -4.27
N LYS A 37 -13.98 -4.30 -4.68
CA LYS A 37 -12.81 -4.62 -3.83
C LYS A 37 -12.35 -3.39 -3.04
N ASN A 38 -11.91 -3.60 -1.80
CA ASN A 38 -11.11 -2.62 -1.07
C ASN A 38 -9.64 -2.83 -1.45
N ILE A 39 -8.96 -1.78 -1.89
CA ILE A 39 -7.62 -1.88 -2.46
C ILE A 39 -6.65 -1.02 -1.66
N TRP A 40 -5.53 -1.62 -1.27
CA TRP A 40 -4.37 -0.90 -0.78
C TRP A 40 -3.33 -0.78 -1.89
N LEU A 41 -3.00 0.46 -2.28
CA LEU A 41 -1.89 0.74 -3.17
C LEU A 41 -0.59 0.75 -2.37
N SER A 42 0.11 -0.38 -2.42
CA SER A 42 1.37 -0.59 -1.74
C SER A 42 2.47 0.31 -2.32
N ARG A 43 3.36 0.76 -1.44
CA ARG A 43 4.65 1.34 -1.81
C ARG A 43 5.82 0.50 -1.32
N SER A 44 5.58 -0.76 -0.97
CA SER A 44 6.61 -1.72 -0.60
C SER A 44 7.60 -1.87 -1.77
N GLY A 45 8.81 -1.31 -1.63
CA GLY A 45 9.82 -1.23 -2.70
C GLY A 45 10.26 0.20 -3.03
N TYR A 46 9.53 1.21 -2.52
CA TYR A 46 9.82 2.63 -2.66
C TYR A 46 9.86 3.33 -1.30
N GLU A 47 10.12 4.64 -1.31
CA GLU A 47 10.05 5.47 -0.10
C GLU A 47 8.61 5.51 0.44
N THR A 48 8.47 5.08 1.70
CA THR A 48 7.22 4.82 2.41
C THR A 48 7.45 4.79 3.93
N TYR A 49 6.41 4.52 4.73
CA TYR A 49 6.55 4.33 6.18
C TYR A 49 7.35 3.06 6.49
N ARG A 50 8.17 3.10 7.54
CA ARG A 50 8.98 1.95 7.94
C ARG A 50 8.10 0.74 8.36
N ASN A 51 6.90 1.01 8.86
CA ASN A 51 5.93 0.02 9.33
C ASN A 51 4.76 -0.24 8.35
N GLU A 52 4.85 0.14 7.06
CA GLU A 52 3.80 -0.14 6.06
C GLU A 52 3.43 -1.62 6.00
N PHE A 53 4.41 -2.53 6.11
CA PHE A 53 4.15 -3.96 6.08
C PHE A 53 3.22 -4.46 7.20
N ILE A 54 3.13 -3.73 8.32
CA ILE A 54 2.19 -4.04 9.40
C ILE A 54 0.77 -3.68 8.95
N VAL A 55 0.60 -2.56 8.26
CA VAL A 55 -0.67 -2.16 7.63
C VAL A 55 -1.09 -3.25 6.65
N GLU A 56 -0.25 -3.60 5.69
CA GLU A 56 -0.57 -4.65 4.69
C GLU A 56 -0.97 -5.99 5.33
N ALA A 57 -0.31 -6.38 6.42
CA ALA A 57 -0.61 -7.63 7.12
C ALA A 57 -2.00 -7.62 7.76
N VAL A 58 -2.38 -6.52 8.41
CA VAL A 58 -3.73 -6.35 8.96
C VAL A 58 -4.76 -6.27 7.84
N LEU A 59 -4.51 -5.45 6.81
CA LEU A 59 -5.41 -5.31 5.66
C LEU A 59 -5.73 -6.64 4.97
N ASN A 60 -4.73 -7.52 4.84
CA ASN A 60 -4.93 -8.85 4.30
C ASN A 60 -5.91 -9.70 5.14
N ASN A 61 -5.90 -9.57 6.48
CA ASN A 61 -6.90 -10.23 7.34
C ASN A 61 -8.33 -9.67 7.16
N HIS A 62 -8.44 -8.44 6.66
CA HIS A 62 -9.69 -7.72 6.44
C HIS A 62 -10.14 -7.77 4.97
N ASN A 63 -9.66 -8.74 4.19
CA ASN A 63 -10.01 -8.97 2.78
C ASN A 63 -9.70 -7.79 1.83
N TRP A 64 -8.74 -6.94 2.19
CA TRP A 64 -8.22 -5.93 1.28
C TRP A 64 -7.28 -6.58 0.27
N LEU A 65 -7.37 -6.13 -0.98
CA LEU A 65 -6.43 -6.49 -2.02
C LEU A 65 -5.23 -5.55 -1.96
N ILE A 66 -4.05 -6.09 -1.68
CA ILE A 66 -2.79 -5.33 -1.66
C ILE A 66 -2.17 -5.37 -3.05
N ILE A 67 -1.99 -4.22 -3.68
CA ILE A 67 -1.49 -4.10 -5.05
C ILE A 67 -0.21 -3.27 -5.07
N ASP A 68 0.85 -3.80 -5.69
CA ASP A 68 1.95 -2.98 -6.21
C ASP A 68 1.56 -2.46 -7.60
N PRO A 69 1.38 -1.14 -7.79
CA PRO A 69 0.99 -0.58 -9.08
C PRO A 69 1.99 -0.89 -10.20
N THR A 70 3.26 -1.18 -9.90
CA THR A 70 4.29 -1.45 -10.90
C THR A 70 4.14 -2.79 -11.61
N GLU A 71 3.36 -3.70 -11.03
CA GLU A 71 3.04 -5.00 -11.62
C GLU A 71 1.84 -4.93 -12.60
N LEU A 72 1.17 -3.77 -12.66
CA LEU A 72 -0.04 -3.57 -13.44
C LEU A 72 0.21 -2.74 -14.69
N SER A 73 -0.57 -3.04 -15.75
CA SER A 73 -0.69 -2.14 -16.89
C SER A 73 -1.26 -0.78 -16.47
N ILE A 74 -1.03 0.26 -17.28
CA ILE A 74 -1.59 1.58 -16.98
C ILE A 74 -3.12 1.53 -17.01
N GLU A 75 -3.69 0.76 -17.92
CA GLU A 75 -5.13 0.52 -18.04
C GLU A 75 -5.70 -0.10 -16.76
N ASP A 76 -5.02 -1.09 -16.19
CA ASP A 76 -5.45 -1.73 -14.93
C ASP A 76 -5.30 -0.77 -13.74
N GLN A 77 -4.19 -0.02 -13.69
CA GLN A 77 -4.00 1.00 -12.64
C GLN A 77 -5.10 2.07 -12.67
N ILE A 78 -5.55 2.49 -13.85
CA ILE A 78 -6.67 3.43 -14.00
C ILE A 78 -7.99 2.75 -13.58
N SER A 79 -8.18 1.47 -13.93
CA SER A 79 -9.41 0.73 -13.63
C SER A 79 -9.68 0.58 -12.13
N ILE A 80 -8.62 0.49 -11.30
CA ILE A 80 -8.71 0.50 -9.83
C ILE A 80 -9.56 1.69 -9.34
N PHE A 81 -9.25 2.90 -9.82
CA PHE A 81 -9.90 4.13 -9.35
C PHE A 81 -11.33 4.33 -9.86
N SER A 82 -11.80 3.48 -10.77
CA SER A 82 -13.13 3.60 -11.39
C SER A 82 -14.06 2.42 -11.10
N SER A 83 -13.61 1.37 -10.39
CA SER A 83 -14.45 0.21 -10.02
C SER A 83 -14.31 -0.30 -8.60
N ALA A 84 -13.20 0.00 -7.91
CA ALA A 84 -13.02 -0.46 -6.54
C ALA A 84 -14.13 0.06 -5.62
N ASN A 85 -14.39 -0.64 -4.52
CA ASN A 85 -15.25 -0.13 -3.47
C ASN A 85 -14.55 1.02 -2.73
N MET A 86 -13.29 0.80 -2.36
CA MET A 86 -12.44 1.79 -1.70
C MET A 86 -11.00 1.63 -2.17
N VAL A 87 -10.28 2.75 -2.32
CA VAL A 87 -8.84 2.75 -2.61
C VAL A 87 -8.11 3.55 -1.53
N ALA A 88 -7.21 2.91 -0.80
CA ALA A 88 -6.35 3.57 0.16
C ALA A 88 -4.88 3.32 -0.16
N GLY A 89 -4.00 4.19 0.32
CA GLY A 89 -2.57 3.97 0.14
C GLY A 89 -1.76 5.21 0.47
N ILE A 90 -0.45 5.06 0.37
CA ILE A 90 0.49 6.12 0.71
C ILE A 90 0.74 7.00 -0.53
N GLU A 91 0.86 8.32 -0.33
CA GLU A 91 0.98 9.29 -1.42
C GLU A 91 2.06 8.88 -2.43
N GLY A 92 1.74 8.94 -3.72
CA GLY A 92 2.58 8.35 -4.75
C GLY A 92 2.10 8.61 -6.17
N THR A 93 2.93 8.27 -7.16
CA THR A 93 2.63 8.47 -8.59
C THR A 93 1.36 7.74 -9.03
N ALA A 94 1.07 6.55 -8.49
CA ALA A 94 -0.13 5.77 -8.81
C ALA A 94 -1.44 6.56 -8.67
N PHE A 95 -1.56 7.39 -7.63
CA PHE A 95 -2.74 8.25 -7.41
C PHE A 95 -2.94 9.32 -8.49
N HIS A 96 -1.95 9.64 -9.31
CA HIS A 96 -2.13 10.58 -10.42
C HIS A 96 -3.01 9.97 -11.52
N ASN A 97 -3.16 8.65 -11.59
CA ASN A 97 -3.98 7.99 -12.61
C ASN A 97 -5.47 8.32 -12.50
N MET A 98 -5.92 8.87 -11.36
CA MET A 98 -7.28 9.40 -11.18
C MET A 98 -7.64 10.43 -12.26
N ILE A 99 -6.70 11.22 -12.78
CA ILE A 99 -6.98 12.25 -13.78
C ILE A 99 -7.46 11.66 -15.12
N PHE A 100 -7.16 10.39 -15.40
CA PHE A 100 -7.52 9.71 -16.65
C PHE A 100 -8.88 9.03 -16.58
N CYS A 101 -9.45 8.88 -15.39
CA CYS A 101 -10.72 8.21 -15.17
C CYS A 101 -11.89 9.06 -15.69
N GLU A 102 -12.73 8.48 -16.54
CA GLU A 102 -14.02 9.10 -16.90
C GLU A 102 -14.92 9.21 -15.66
N ASN A 103 -15.04 8.14 -14.89
CA ASN A 103 -15.74 8.10 -13.60
C ASN A 103 -14.77 7.63 -12.52
N ILE A 104 -14.80 8.27 -11.36
CA ILE A 104 -13.95 7.93 -10.21
C ILE A 104 -14.86 7.56 -9.05
N ILE A 105 -14.44 6.56 -8.29
CA ILE A 105 -15.12 6.13 -7.06
C ILE A 105 -15.07 7.24 -5.99
N ASP A 106 -15.98 7.18 -5.03
CA ASP A 106 -16.06 8.19 -3.97
C ASP A 106 -15.04 7.95 -2.85
N ASP A 107 -14.76 6.69 -2.52
CA ASP A 107 -13.95 6.34 -1.36
C ASP A 107 -12.47 6.16 -1.72
N ILE A 108 -11.75 7.28 -1.78
CA ILE A 108 -10.29 7.29 -1.94
C ILE A 108 -9.61 7.98 -0.77
N ILE A 109 -8.63 7.30 -0.15
CA ILE A 109 -7.87 7.83 0.98
C ILE A 109 -6.38 7.82 0.67
N ILE A 110 -5.77 9.01 0.68
CA ILE A 110 -4.32 9.16 0.43
C ILE A 110 -3.64 9.56 1.73
N PHE A 111 -2.69 8.73 2.16
CA PHE A 111 -1.89 8.97 3.36
C PHE A 111 -0.59 9.70 3.04
N SER A 112 -0.30 10.83 3.70
CA SER A 112 0.95 11.55 3.42
C SER A 112 2.17 10.80 3.95
N ARG A 113 3.13 10.49 3.07
CA ARG A 113 4.39 9.83 3.46
C ARG A 113 5.36 10.73 4.22
N ARG A 114 5.07 12.03 4.34
CA ARG A 114 6.00 13.03 4.89
C ARG A 114 5.70 13.31 6.37
N THR A 115 6.75 13.44 7.17
CA THR A 115 6.66 13.84 8.59
C THR A 115 6.03 15.23 8.79
N SER A 116 6.15 16.12 7.80
CA SER A 116 5.49 17.43 7.82
C SER A 116 3.98 17.37 7.64
N GLY A 117 3.44 16.20 7.27
CA GLY A 117 2.04 16.02 6.89
C GLY A 117 1.64 16.75 5.61
N LYS A 118 2.59 17.38 4.90
CA LYS A 118 2.32 18.12 3.66
C LYS A 118 2.32 17.17 2.46
N PHE A 119 1.18 17.12 1.78
CA PHE A 119 1.03 16.40 0.52
C PHE A 119 1.80 17.04 -0.63
N ASN A 120 2.02 16.27 -1.69
CA ASN A 120 2.32 16.86 -3.01
C ASN A 120 1.17 17.80 -3.40
N GLY A 121 1.49 19.01 -3.86
CA GLY A 121 0.51 20.03 -4.28
C GLY A 121 -0.47 19.57 -5.35
N ASN A 122 -0.10 18.54 -6.13
CA ASN A 122 -0.99 17.90 -7.10
C ASN A 122 -2.22 17.28 -6.45
N PHE A 123 -2.11 16.62 -5.28
CA PHE A 123 -3.23 15.85 -4.73
C PHE A 123 -4.40 16.73 -4.28
N PRO A 124 -4.19 17.88 -3.60
CA PRO A 124 -5.26 18.85 -3.37
C PRO A 124 -5.91 19.34 -4.67
N LEU A 125 -5.12 19.61 -5.71
CA LEU A 125 -5.66 20.08 -7.01
C LEU A 125 -6.50 18.99 -7.70
N ILE A 126 -6.02 17.75 -7.70
CA ILE A 126 -6.76 16.59 -8.22
C ILE A 126 -8.05 16.41 -7.43
N SER A 127 -7.98 16.34 -6.10
CA SER A 127 -9.13 16.20 -5.20
C SER A 127 -10.21 17.27 -5.47
N ASN A 128 -9.79 18.53 -5.65
CA ASN A 128 -10.70 19.64 -5.95
C ASN A 128 -11.34 19.52 -7.34
N ALA A 129 -10.63 18.99 -8.34
CA ALA A 129 -11.13 18.87 -9.70
C ALA A 129 -11.98 17.61 -9.95
N VAL A 130 -11.74 16.54 -9.21
CA VAL A 130 -12.47 15.27 -9.36
C VAL A 130 -13.77 15.25 -8.55
N SER A 131 -13.82 16.00 -7.43
CA SER A 131 -15.00 16.27 -6.59
C SER A 131 -15.95 15.08 -6.42
N ASN A 132 -15.48 14.02 -5.78
CA ASN A 132 -16.24 12.81 -5.40
C ASN A 132 -15.55 12.17 -4.17
N GLY A 133 -15.71 12.70 -2.96
CA GLY A 133 -15.37 11.98 -1.71
C GLY A 133 -13.89 11.75 -1.31
N HIS A 134 -12.88 12.12 -2.11
CA HIS A 134 -11.48 11.81 -1.78
C HIS A 134 -10.97 12.53 -0.53
N GLN A 135 -10.24 11.80 0.30
CA GLN A 135 -9.72 12.29 1.58
C GLN A 135 -8.20 12.24 1.61
N LEU A 136 -7.59 13.38 1.92
CA LEU A 136 -6.16 13.48 2.20
C LEU A 136 -5.97 13.40 3.72
N LYS A 137 -5.25 12.38 4.20
CA LYS A 137 -5.03 12.11 5.63
C LYS A 137 -3.54 12.06 5.97
N SER A 138 -3.11 12.79 6.97
CA SER A 138 -1.68 12.82 7.37
C SER A 138 -1.50 12.16 8.73
N PRO A 139 -1.12 10.87 8.79
CA PRO A 139 -0.81 10.22 10.06
C PRO A 139 0.40 10.90 10.70
N LYS A 140 0.47 10.87 12.03
CA LYS A 140 1.70 11.23 12.71
C LYS A 140 2.76 10.20 12.35
N VAL A 141 3.95 10.66 12.00
CA VAL A 141 5.11 9.81 11.73
C VAL A 141 6.16 10.11 12.79
N ASP A 142 6.62 9.08 13.49
CA ASP A 142 7.62 9.23 14.55
C ASP A 142 9.03 9.48 13.98
N SER A 143 10.01 9.72 14.87
CA SER A 143 11.40 9.98 14.48
C SER A 143 12.10 8.79 13.78
N ARG A 144 11.51 7.60 13.83
CA ARG A 144 12.00 6.38 13.17
C ARG A 144 11.35 6.16 11.81
N GLY A 145 10.36 6.98 11.44
CA GLY A 145 9.59 6.83 10.21
C GLY A 145 8.41 5.86 10.33
N ASP A 146 8.00 5.49 11.54
CA ASP A 146 6.81 4.68 11.77
C ASP A 146 5.57 5.59 11.79
N ALA A 147 4.54 5.24 11.01
CA ALA A 147 3.27 5.93 11.03
C ALA A 147 2.36 5.43 12.16
N ASP A 148 1.49 6.33 12.64
CA ASP A 148 0.41 6.03 13.58
C ASP A 148 -0.59 5.04 12.96
N LEU A 149 -0.49 3.78 13.40
CA LEU A 149 -1.30 2.67 12.86
C LEU A 149 -2.78 2.81 13.25
N ASP A 150 -3.07 3.22 14.48
CA ASP A 150 -4.45 3.40 14.95
C ASP A 150 -5.15 4.46 14.11
N PHE A 151 -4.46 5.55 13.78
CA PHE A 151 -4.97 6.56 12.86
C PHE A 151 -5.24 6.00 11.46
N ILE A 152 -4.33 5.20 10.90
CA ILE A 152 -4.49 4.61 9.56
C ILE A 152 -5.71 3.70 9.54
N PHE A 153 -5.84 2.78 10.51
CA PHE A 153 -6.94 1.81 10.55
C PHE A 153 -8.28 2.48 10.81
N ALA A 154 -8.35 3.46 11.72
CA ALA A 154 -9.56 4.24 11.94
C ALA A 154 -9.98 5.03 10.69
N ALA A 155 -9.03 5.51 9.88
CA ALA A 155 -9.35 6.28 8.69
C ALA A 155 -9.97 5.43 7.56
N ILE A 156 -9.70 4.12 7.54
CA ILE A 156 -10.22 3.15 6.55
C ILE A 156 -11.27 2.22 7.16
N ASP A 157 -11.86 2.63 8.28
CA ASP A 157 -12.94 1.93 8.98
C ASP A 157 -12.61 0.47 9.36
N ILE A 158 -11.37 0.22 9.79
CA ILE A 158 -10.94 -1.06 10.36
C ILE A 158 -10.86 -0.96 11.88
N GLU A 159 -11.67 -1.77 12.55
CA GLU A 159 -11.56 -2.02 13.99
C GLU A 159 -10.64 -3.21 14.25
N LEU A 160 -9.56 -2.99 15.01
CA LEU A 160 -8.61 -4.04 15.36
C LEU A 160 -9.20 -4.96 16.43
N ASN A 161 -9.29 -6.25 16.11
CA ASN A 161 -9.62 -7.29 17.09
C ASN A 161 -8.36 -7.76 17.85
N ASP A 162 -8.53 -8.64 18.84
CA ASP A 162 -7.43 -9.19 19.64
C ASP A 162 -6.31 -9.84 18.81
N ARG A 163 -6.68 -10.51 17.70
CA ARG A 163 -5.72 -11.14 16.79
C ARG A 163 -4.88 -10.10 16.05
N ASP A 164 -5.52 -9.04 15.57
CA ASP A 164 -4.84 -7.96 14.87
C ASP A 164 -3.91 -7.18 15.83
N ASN A 165 -4.38 -6.88 17.04
CA ASN A 165 -3.57 -6.24 18.08
C ASN A 165 -2.33 -7.08 18.45
N CYS A 166 -2.50 -8.41 18.55
CA CYS A 166 -1.39 -9.34 18.76
C CYS A 166 -0.39 -9.29 17.60
N MET A 167 -0.87 -9.31 16.35
CA MET A 167 -0.02 -9.22 15.15
C MET A 167 0.75 -7.91 15.11
N VAL A 168 0.09 -6.77 15.31
CA VAL A 168 0.71 -5.44 15.36
C VAL A 168 1.83 -5.42 16.41
N SER A 169 1.58 -5.96 17.61
CA SER A 169 2.58 -6.04 18.67
C SER A 169 3.78 -6.89 18.30
N ILE A 170 3.57 -8.09 17.74
CA ILE A 170 4.66 -8.99 17.32
C ILE A 170 5.52 -8.33 16.24
N LEU A 171 4.89 -7.79 15.19
CA LEU A 171 5.60 -7.19 14.07
C LEU A 171 6.34 -5.90 14.48
N SER A 172 5.73 -5.07 15.34
CA SER A 172 6.38 -3.88 15.89
C SER A 172 7.60 -4.22 16.75
N ASN A 173 7.51 -5.30 17.54
CA ASN A 173 8.64 -5.82 18.32
C ASN A 173 9.78 -6.32 17.41
N GLN A 174 9.46 -7.06 16.35
CA GLN A 174 10.46 -7.52 15.37
C GLN A 174 11.15 -6.34 14.68
N LEU A 175 10.38 -5.32 14.28
CA LEU A 175 10.90 -4.11 13.67
C LEU A 175 11.87 -3.36 14.59
N SER A 176 11.60 -3.37 15.89
CA SER A 176 12.47 -2.77 16.90
C SER A 176 13.77 -3.57 17.11
N ARG A 177 13.73 -4.90 17.03
CA ARG A 177 14.91 -5.77 17.25
C ARG A 177 15.84 -5.89 16.04
N THR A 178 15.32 -5.72 14.82
CA THR A 178 16.10 -5.84 13.57
C THR A 178 17.18 -4.75 13.42
N PHE A 179 17.15 -3.71 14.26
CA PHE A 179 18.09 -2.58 14.26
C PHE A 179 19.07 -2.56 15.44
N LEU A 180 19.16 -3.63 16.25
CA LEU A 180 20.24 -3.78 17.23
C LEU A 180 21.49 -4.41 16.56
N PRO A 181 22.70 -3.84 16.72
CA PRO A 181 23.91 -4.30 16.03
C PRO A 181 24.34 -5.75 16.32
N GLU A 182 23.86 -6.38 17.39
CA GLU A 182 24.42 -7.63 17.93
C GLU A 182 23.54 -8.89 17.81
N SER A 183 22.45 -8.89 17.03
CA SER A 183 21.50 -10.02 17.09
C SER A 183 21.76 -11.13 16.06
N LYS A 184 22.85 -11.91 16.25
CA LYS A 184 23.10 -13.16 15.48
C LYS A 184 22.01 -14.25 15.70
N ASN A 185 21.20 -14.14 16.75
CA ASN A 185 20.15 -15.11 17.09
C ASN A 185 18.72 -14.68 16.72
N LEU A 186 18.54 -13.50 16.10
CA LEU A 186 17.23 -12.91 15.81
C LEU A 186 16.33 -13.78 14.92
N LEU A 187 16.94 -14.55 14.04
CA LEU A 187 16.23 -15.36 13.04
C LEU A 187 15.49 -16.55 13.68
N THR A 188 16.04 -17.16 14.73
CA THR A 188 15.46 -18.35 15.36
C THR A 188 14.23 -17.99 16.19
N ASP A 189 14.28 -16.83 16.87
CA ASP A 189 13.15 -16.32 17.64
C ASP A 189 12.05 -15.78 16.74
N THR A 190 12.41 -15.06 15.66
CA THR A 190 11.44 -14.62 14.64
C THR A 190 10.74 -15.80 13.97
N ILE A 191 11.49 -16.85 13.59
CA ILE A 191 10.88 -18.07 13.03
C ILE A 191 10.00 -18.76 14.08
N ARG A 192 10.41 -18.84 15.35
CA ARG A 192 9.61 -19.45 16.43
C ARG A 192 8.31 -18.68 16.70
N ASP A 193 8.39 -17.35 16.79
CA ASP A 193 7.25 -16.49 17.08
C ASP A 193 6.28 -16.44 15.89
N MET A 194 6.79 -16.50 14.65
CA MET A 194 5.98 -16.70 13.45
C MET A 194 5.39 -18.11 13.40
N SER A 195 6.13 -19.17 13.77
CA SER A 195 5.63 -20.56 13.79
C SER A 195 4.44 -20.75 14.71
N LEU A 196 4.39 -20.04 15.84
CA LEU A 196 3.25 -20.04 16.76
C LEU A 196 2.01 -19.35 16.17
N PHE A 197 2.20 -18.35 15.30
CA PHE A 197 1.12 -17.67 14.58
C PHE A 197 0.60 -18.48 13.37
N LEU A 198 1.46 -19.31 12.78
CA LEU A 198 1.21 -20.07 11.54
C LEU A 198 0.43 -21.38 11.72
N ILE A 199 0.02 -21.72 12.95
CA ILE A 199 -0.86 -22.88 13.18
C ILE A 199 -2.30 -22.60 12.69
N GLY A 200 -2.60 -21.37 12.24
CA GLY A 200 -3.91 -20.95 11.71
C GLY A 200 -3.92 -20.59 10.21
N LYS A 201 -3.81 -21.60 9.35
CA LYS A 201 -4.30 -21.71 7.94
C LYS A 201 -3.91 -20.67 6.86
N ASP A 202 -3.24 -19.56 7.13
CA ASP A 202 -2.98 -18.55 6.07
C ASP A 202 -1.49 -18.45 5.68
N ASN A 203 -1.15 -19.12 4.57
CA ASN A 203 0.24 -19.40 4.16
C ASN A 203 0.87 -18.29 3.30
N GLY A 204 0.07 -17.36 2.76
CA GLY A 204 0.56 -16.26 1.92
C GLY A 204 1.28 -15.16 2.73
N LEU A 205 0.77 -14.84 3.92
CA LEU A 205 1.35 -13.82 4.80
C LEU A 205 2.73 -14.25 5.35
N SER A 206 2.91 -15.55 5.58
CA SER A 206 4.17 -16.15 6.05
C SER A 206 5.30 -15.96 5.03
N LEU A 207 4.99 -16.15 3.74
CA LEU A 207 5.92 -15.97 2.63
C LEU A 207 6.31 -14.50 2.47
N LYS A 208 5.35 -13.58 2.52
CA LYS A 208 5.60 -12.13 2.37
C LYS A 208 6.41 -11.57 3.54
N LEU A 209 6.15 -12.00 4.78
CA LEU A 209 6.97 -11.64 5.95
C LEU A 209 8.39 -12.22 5.88
N MET A 210 8.56 -13.44 5.34
CA MET A 210 9.88 -14.00 5.06
C MET A 210 10.62 -13.23 3.96
N GLU A 211 9.92 -12.74 2.94
CA GLU A 211 10.49 -11.94 1.85
C GLU A 211 10.89 -10.52 2.31
N ILE A 212 10.11 -9.89 3.18
CA ILE A 212 10.46 -8.60 3.79
C ILE A 212 11.69 -8.73 4.72
N ALA A 213 11.79 -9.84 5.46
CA ALA A 213 12.99 -10.14 6.24
C ALA A 213 14.22 -10.44 5.33
N TYR A 214 13.97 -10.88 4.10
CA TYR A 214 14.98 -11.28 3.12
C TYR A 214 15.56 -10.11 2.33
N ASP A 215 14.75 -9.13 1.92
CA ASP A 215 15.16 -8.07 0.99
C ASP A 215 16.12 -7.05 1.60
N ARG A 216 16.35 -7.11 2.92
CA ARG A 216 17.22 -6.17 3.65
C ARG A 216 18.61 -6.69 4.00
N ARG A 217 18.97 -7.96 3.72
CA ARG A 217 20.37 -8.48 3.82
C ARG A 217 20.65 -9.67 2.89
N PRO A 218 21.67 -9.62 2.00
CA PRO A 218 22.02 -10.75 1.14
C PRO A 218 22.86 -11.79 1.92
N ASN A 219 22.22 -12.83 2.45
CA ASN A 219 22.93 -13.98 3.04
C ASN A 219 22.60 -15.27 2.28
N GLU A 220 23.62 -15.86 1.64
CA GLU A 220 23.48 -17.06 0.79
C GLU A 220 23.06 -18.32 1.56
N ASN A 221 23.43 -18.44 2.84
CA ASN A 221 22.96 -19.53 3.69
C ASN A 221 21.47 -19.39 4.05
N LEU A 222 20.97 -18.15 4.10
CA LEU A 222 19.55 -17.88 4.31
C LEU A 222 18.73 -18.23 3.06
N ARG A 223 19.25 -17.93 1.86
CA ARG A 223 18.65 -18.38 0.58
C ARG A 223 18.42 -19.89 0.58
N LYS A 224 19.43 -20.68 0.91
CA LYS A 224 19.33 -22.15 0.94
C LYS A 224 18.27 -22.63 1.93
N LYS A 225 18.16 -22.03 3.12
CA LYS A 225 17.16 -22.39 4.13
C LYS A 225 15.74 -22.01 3.72
N ILE A 226 15.53 -20.82 3.14
CA ILE A 226 14.21 -20.39 2.66
C ILE A 226 13.77 -21.25 1.47
N THR A 227 14.66 -21.57 0.52
CA THR A 227 14.35 -22.50 -0.57
C THR A 227 13.93 -23.87 -0.04
N ILE A 228 14.58 -24.38 1.01
CA ILE A 228 14.17 -25.65 1.65
C ILE A 228 12.78 -25.54 2.28
N ILE A 229 12.44 -24.42 2.92
CA ILE A 229 11.12 -24.19 3.52
C ILE A 229 10.05 -24.06 2.43
N LYS A 230 10.28 -23.24 1.39
CA LYS A 230 9.39 -23.11 0.21
C LYS A 230 9.12 -24.48 -0.42
N ASN A 231 10.16 -25.29 -0.61
CA ASN A 231 10.04 -26.63 -1.19
C ASN A 231 9.31 -27.63 -0.27
N LYS A 232 9.40 -27.48 1.05
CA LYS A 232 8.63 -28.30 2.00
C LYS A 232 7.16 -27.91 2.03
N MET A 233 6.83 -26.63 1.97
CA MET A 233 5.45 -26.15 1.91
C MET A 233 4.76 -26.64 0.62
N PHE A 234 5.41 -26.46 -0.54
CA PHE A 234 4.91 -26.96 -1.83
C PHE A 234 4.70 -28.48 -1.88
N LYS A 235 5.58 -29.27 -1.25
CA LYS A 235 5.47 -30.74 -1.22
C LYS A 235 4.27 -31.26 -0.41
N HIS A 236 3.72 -30.44 0.49
CA HIS A 236 2.58 -30.82 1.31
C HIS A 236 1.23 -30.28 0.79
N GLY A 237 1.19 -29.79 -0.45
CA GLY A 237 -0.06 -29.32 -1.08
C GLY A 237 -0.58 -28.03 -0.44
N VAL A 238 0.35 -27.11 -0.16
CA VAL A 238 0.09 -25.79 0.41
C VAL A 238 0.79 -24.75 -0.46
#